data_AF-A0A2E6PVH2-F1
#
_entry.id   AF-A0A2E6PVH2-F1
#
_cell.length_a   1.000
_cell.length_b   1.000
_cell.length_c   1.000
_cell.angle_alpha   90.00
_cell.angle_beta   90.00
_cell.angle_gamma   90.00
#
_symmetry.space_group_name_H-M   'P 1'
#
loop_
_entity.id
_entity.type
_entity.pdbx_description
1 polymer ?
#
loop_
_entity_poly.entity_id
_entity_poly.type
_entity_poly.pdbx_seq_one_letter_code
_entity_poly.pdbx_strand_id
1 'polypeptide(L)'
;MQKIENEDPLRPAKAAFYSAVLPGLGQAYNKRYWKIPLVYGAIGASIYTYDQNYKNYLRYRNAYKRRIAGYNDDEFQNLIASTDRLIDGQDFYKRNRDRSMIFILGFYFLNILDANIDAHLKQYNVNSDLTVKPYFDVVPVGAQPVAGMRIALTF
;
A
#
# COMPACT_ATOMS: atom_id res chain seq x y z
N MET A 1 -4.34 28.41 -29.09
CA MET A 1 -3.05 27.74 -29.40
C MET A 1 -2.88 26.61 -28.41
N GLN A 2 -3.28 25.41 -28.79
CA GLN A 2 -3.27 24.23 -27.90
C GLN A 2 -1.83 23.71 -27.87
N LYS A 3 -1.20 23.73 -26.70
CA LYS A 3 0.16 23.21 -26.51
C LYS A 3 0.06 21.70 -26.67
N ILE A 4 0.49 21.15 -27.80
CA ILE A 4 0.65 19.71 -27.97
C ILE A 4 1.77 19.32 -27.01
N GLU A 5 1.41 18.81 -25.83
CA GLU A 5 2.36 18.17 -24.93
C GLU A 5 2.91 16.97 -25.71
N ASN A 6 4.18 17.03 -26.11
CA ASN A 6 4.87 15.89 -26.70
C ASN A 6 4.74 14.73 -25.71
N GLU A 7 3.85 13.77 -26.01
CA GLU A 7 3.68 12.60 -25.18
C GLU A 7 4.93 11.75 -25.28
N ASP A 8 5.79 11.83 -24.24
CA ASP A 8 7.00 11.01 -24.15
C ASP A 8 6.60 9.53 -24.01
N PRO A 9 6.87 8.67 -25.02
CA PRO A 9 6.50 7.26 -25.00
C PRO A 9 7.22 6.48 -23.90
N LEU A 10 8.30 7.04 -23.32
CA LEU A 10 9.07 6.44 -22.24
C LEU A 10 8.50 6.75 -20.84
N ARG A 11 7.43 7.56 -20.73
CA ARG A 11 6.79 7.89 -19.44
C ARG A 11 6.39 6.65 -18.62
N PRO A 12 5.79 5.59 -19.20
CA PRO A 12 5.44 4.38 -18.46
C PRO A 12 6.66 3.61 -17.96
N ALA A 13 7.70 3.53 -18.79
CA ALA A 13 8.96 2.89 -18.40
C ALA A 13 9.67 3.66 -17.28
N LYS A 14 9.68 5.00 -17.34
CA LYS A 14 10.25 5.86 -16.28
C LYS A 14 9.48 5.75 -14.96
N ALA A 15 8.14 5.77 -15.00
CA ALA A 15 7.31 5.64 -13.78
C ALA A 15 7.49 4.26 -13.10
N ALA A 16 7.59 3.19 -13.88
CA ALA A 16 7.90 1.86 -13.38
C ALA A 16 9.30 1.81 -12.77
N PHE A 17 10.31 2.36 -13.47
CA PHE A 17 11.67 2.44 -12.97
C PHE A 17 11.74 3.19 -11.63
N TYR A 18 11.08 4.34 -11.51
CA TYR A 18 11.05 5.09 -10.25
C TYR A 18 10.40 4.30 -9.11
N SER A 19 9.28 3.62 -9.35
CA SER A 19 8.63 2.78 -8.34
C SER A 19 9.48 1.57 -7.94
N ALA A 20 10.30 1.06 -8.85
CA ALA A 20 11.24 -0.02 -8.60
C ALA A 20 12.50 0.41 -7.84
N VAL A 21 12.76 1.72 -7.72
CA VAL A 21 13.85 2.26 -6.89
C VAL A 21 13.35 2.55 -5.48
N LEU A 22 12.20 3.20 -5.35
CA LEU A 22 11.53 3.40 -4.06
C LEU A 22 10.01 3.28 -4.22
N PRO A 23 9.33 2.53 -3.34
CA PRO A 23 7.89 2.36 -3.40
C PRO A 23 7.15 3.70 -3.42
N GLY A 24 6.26 3.88 -4.40
CA GLY A 24 5.45 5.09 -4.53
C GLY A 24 6.09 6.26 -5.30
N LEU A 25 7.35 6.19 -5.72
CA LEU A 25 7.95 7.27 -6.54
C LEU A 25 7.32 7.40 -7.92
N GLY A 26 6.92 6.31 -8.57
CA GLY A 26 6.19 6.41 -9.84
C GLY A 26 4.79 6.99 -9.66
N GLN A 27 4.17 6.79 -8.50
CA GLN A 27 2.91 7.45 -8.16
C GLN A 27 3.10 8.96 -7.97
N ALA A 28 4.21 9.39 -7.35
CA ALA A 28 4.58 10.80 -7.27
C ALA A 28 4.86 11.40 -8.66
N TYR A 29 5.60 10.70 -9.52
CA TYR A 29 5.84 11.09 -10.91
C TYR A 29 4.53 11.22 -11.72
N ASN A 30 3.61 10.29 -11.49
CA ASN A 30 2.28 10.30 -12.10
C ASN A 30 1.30 11.30 -11.44
N LYS A 31 1.74 12.13 -10.47
CA LYS A 31 0.89 13.08 -9.71
C LYS A 31 -0.30 12.42 -8.99
N ARG A 32 -0.20 11.13 -8.67
CA ARG A 32 -1.21 10.30 -7.99
C ARG A 32 -0.86 10.14 -6.51
N TYR A 33 -0.65 11.26 -5.81
CA TYR A 33 -0.13 11.26 -4.44
C TYR A 33 -1.01 10.54 -3.42
N TRP A 34 -2.33 10.55 -3.62
CA TRP A 34 -3.27 9.92 -2.70
C TRP A 34 -3.09 8.39 -2.59
N LYS A 35 -2.47 7.74 -3.59
CA LYS A 35 -2.16 6.30 -3.56
C LYS A 35 -0.92 5.97 -2.71
N ILE A 36 -0.05 6.95 -2.47
CA ILE A 36 1.23 6.75 -1.76
C ILE A 36 0.99 6.23 -0.32
N PRO A 37 0.10 6.83 0.49
CA PRO A 37 -0.20 6.29 1.82
C PRO A 37 -0.69 4.84 1.80
N LEU A 38 -1.45 4.42 0.78
CA LEU A 38 -1.95 3.05 0.65
C LEU A 38 -0.80 2.06 0.38
N VAL A 39 0.12 2.42 -0.52
CA VAL A 39 1.31 1.61 -0.83
C VAL A 39 2.16 1.42 0.42
N TYR A 40 2.47 2.51 1.12
CA TYR A 40 3.25 2.46 2.36
C TYR A 40 2.51 1.73 3.48
N GLY A 41 1.18 1.86 3.56
CA GLY A 41 0.35 1.13 4.50
C GLY A 41 0.42 -0.38 4.27
N ALA A 42 0.28 -0.83 3.03
CA ALA A 42 0.31 -2.24 2.68
C ALA A 42 1.70 -2.89 2.92
N ILE A 43 2.76 -2.23 2.43
CA ILE A 43 4.13 -2.70 2.64
C ILE A 43 4.50 -2.64 4.12
N GLY A 44 4.20 -1.53 4.79
CA GLY A 44 4.48 -1.31 6.21
C GLY A 44 3.78 -2.31 7.12
N ALA A 45 2.50 -2.59 6.89
CA ALA A 45 1.76 -3.62 7.63
C ALA A 45 2.36 -5.02 7.42
N SER A 46 2.79 -5.33 6.19
CA SER A 46 3.42 -6.62 5.88
C SER A 46 4.78 -6.77 6.54
N ILE A 47 5.60 -5.71 6.57
CA ILE A 47 6.87 -5.67 7.31
C ILE A 47 6.63 -5.82 8.81
N TYR A 48 5.66 -5.10 9.37
CA TYR A 48 5.32 -5.20 10.79
C TYR A 48 4.95 -6.64 11.18
N THR A 49 4.08 -7.28 10.41
CA THR A 49 3.71 -8.68 10.65
C THR A 49 4.90 -9.63 10.48
N TYR A 50 5.78 -9.40 9.49
CA TYR A 50 7.01 -10.18 9.33
C TYR A 50 7.89 -10.11 10.58
N ASP A 51 8.17 -8.90 11.08
CA ASP A 51 9.05 -8.68 12.23
C ASP A 51 8.49 -9.33 13.50
N GLN A 52 7.18 -9.17 13.76
CA GLN A 52 6.52 -9.80 14.90
C GLN A 52 6.59 -11.32 14.83
N ASN A 53 6.32 -11.91 13.66
CA ASN A 53 6.42 -13.35 13.48
C ASN A 53 7.86 -13.85 13.57
N TYR A 54 8.84 -13.09 13.07
CA TYR A 54 10.25 -13.44 13.18
C TYR A 54 10.76 -13.42 14.63
N LYS A 55 10.43 -12.39 15.40
CA LYS A 55 10.77 -12.30 16.83
C LYS A 55 10.19 -13.46 17.62
N ASN A 56 8.91 -13.77 17.41
CA ASN A 56 8.27 -14.90 18.07
C ASN A 56 8.89 -16.23 17.62
N TYR A 57 9.15 -16.44 16.33
CA TYR A 57 9.89 -17.61 15.86
C TYR A 57 11.22 -17.80 16.61
N LEU A 58 12.00 -16.73 16.82
CA LEU A 58 13.25 -16.78 17.58
C LEU A 58 13.03 -17.13 19.06
N ARG A 59 12.01 -16.56 19.71
CA ARG A 59 11.67 -16.87 21.12
C ARG A 59 11.39 -18.36 21.29
N TYR A 60 10.50 -18.93 20.48
CA TYR A 60 10.16 -20.35 20.52
C TYR A 60 11.36 -21.24 20.17
N ARG A 61 12.15 -20.89 19.16
CA ARG A 61 13.36 -21.63 18.78
C ARG A 61 14.41 -21.62 19.89
N ASN A 62 14.61 -20.49 20.55
CA ASN A 62 15.60 -20.36 21.61
C ASN A 62 15.18 -21.14 22.85
N ALA A 63 13.90 -21.09 23.24
CA ALA A 63 13.36 -21.90 24.32
C ALA A 63 13.51 -23.40 24.04
N TYR A 64 13.13 -23.85 22.83
CA TYR A 64 13.31 -25.24 22.41
C TYR A 64 14.77 -25.68 22.55
N LYS A 65 15.71 -24.85 22.05
CA LYS A 65 17.16 -25.11 22.15
C LYS A 65 17.65 -25.21 23.60
N ARG A 66 17.11 -24.41 24.53
CA ARG A 66 17.49 -24.49 25.95
C ARG A 66 17.01 -25.80 26.60
N ARG A 67 15.79 -26.23 26.30
CA ARG A 67 15.22 -27.47 26.87
C ARG A 67 15.94 -28.73 26.40
N ILE A 68 16.26 -28.82 25.11
CA ILE A 68 17.05 -29.96 24.59
C ILE A 68 18.48 -29.98 25.13
N ALA A 69 18.99 -28.83 25.58
CA ALA A 69 20.27 -28.72 26.28
C ALA A 69 20.16 -29.01 27.79
N GLY A 70 18.99 -29.39 28.30
CA GLY A 70 18.76 -29.75 29.70
C GLY A 70 18.48 -28.59 30.65
N TYR A 71 18.36 -27.36 30.14
CA TYR A 71 18.01 -26.20 30.96
C TYR A 71 16.50 -26.07 31.15
N ASN A 72 16.10 -25.52 32.29
CA ASN A 72 14.71 -25.32 32.72
C ASN A 72 14.40 -23.84 33.02
N ASP A 73 15.07 -22.92 32.32
CA ASP A 73 15.07 -21.47 32.58
C ASP A 73 14.59 -20.64 31.38
N ASP A 74 13.84 -21.24 30.46
CA ASP A 74 13.32 -20.53 29.29
C ASP A 74 12.05 -19.72 29.58
N GLU A 75 11.78 -18.78 28.69
CA GLU A 75 10.63 -17.86 28.73
C GLU A 75 9.27 -18.56 28.86
N PHE A 76 9.14 -19.80 28.40
CA PHE A 76 7.88 -20.55 28.39
C PHE A 76 7.85 -21.67 29.42
N GLN A 77 8.84 -21.81 30.31
CA GLN A 77 8.96 -22.94 31.24
C GLN A 77 7.66 -23.22 32.03
N ASN A 78 6.98 -22.15 32.49
CA ASN A 78 5.74 -22.25 33.28
C ASN A 78 4.45 -22.06 32.46
N LEU A 79 4.58 -21.78 31.16
CA LEU A 79 3.45 -21.50 30.27
C LEU A 79 3.18 -22.65 29.29
N ILE A 80 4.25 -23.33 28.87
CA ILE A 80 4.22 -24.41 27.90
C ILE A 80 5.08 -25.53 28.48
N ALA A 81 4.47 -26.55 29.09
CA ALA A 81 5.21 -27.66 29.70
C ALA A 81 5.83 -28.60 28.65
N SER A 82 5.14 -28.85 27.55
CA SER A 82 5.60 -29.78 26.50
C SER A 82 6.59 -29.09 25.55
N THR A 83 7.75 -29.74 25.34
CA THR A 83 8.76 -29.30 24.37
C THR A 83 8.23 -29.37 22.93
N ASP A 84 7.37 -30.33 22.60
CA ASP A 84 6.78 -30.46 21.25
C ASP A 84 5.90 -29.26 20.89
N ARG A 85 5.19 -28.69 21.88
CA ARG A 85 4.41 -27.47 21.69
C ARG A 85 5.27 -26.25 21.34
N LEU A 86 6.56 -26.26 21.70
CA LEU A 86 7.49 -25.20 21.26
C LEU A 86 7.82 -25.33 19.77
N ILE A 87 7.86 -26.55 19.24
CA ILE A 87 8.05 -26.81 17.81
C ILE A 87 6.82 -26.34 17.04
N ASP A 88 5.61 -26.67 17.51
CA ASP A 88 4.36 -26.21 16.88
C ASP A 88 4.30 -24.67 16.78
N GLY A 89 4.64 -24.00 17.88
CA GLY A 89 4.71 -22.54 17.92
C GLY A 89 5.78 -21.99 16.98
N GLN A 90 6.96 -22.59 16.96
CA GLN A 90 8.04 -22.25 16.03
C GLN A 90 7.56 -22.34 14.57
N ASP A 91 6.94 -23.45 14.18
CA ASP A 91 6.47 -23.69 12.81
C ASP A 91 5.31 -22.77 12.43
N PHE A 92 4.42 -22.44 13.37
CA PHE A 92 3.39 -21.44 13.17
C PHE A 92 4.00 -20.06 12.83
N TYR A 93 4.89 -19.55 13.66
CA TYR A 93 5.50 -18.24 13.45
C TYR A 93 6.44 -18.21 12.23
N LYS A 94 7.13 -19.31 11.93
CA LYS A 94 7.93 -19.47 10.71
C LYS A 94 7.05 -19.34 9.45
N ARG A 95 5.96 -20.11 9.38
CA ARG A 95 5.03 -20.07 8.23
C ARG A 95 4.42 -18.69 8.04
N ASN A 96 4.04 -18.02 9.13
CA ASN A 96 3.46 -16.69 9.04
C ASN A 96 4.49 -15.62 8.63
N ARG A 97 5.74 -15.70 9.12
CA ARG A 97 6.83 -14.86 8.64
C ARG A 97 7.03 -15.03 7.14
N ASP A 98 7.07 -16.27 6.67
CA ASP A 98 7.27 -16.58 5.24
C ASP A 98 6.09 -16.06 4.40
N ARG A 99 4.86 -16.15 4.93
CA ARG A 99 3.68 -15.52 4.32
C ARG A 99 3.78 -14.00 4.27
N SER A 100 4.21 -13.34 5.35
CA SER A 100 4.45 -11.90 5.35
C SER A 100 5.51 -11.50 4.33
N MET A 101 6.56 -12.30 4.13
CA MET A 101 7.57 -12.06 3.08
C MET A 101 6.95 -12.07 1.69
N ILE A 102 6.06 -13.03 1.41
CA ILE A 102 5.32 -13.08 0.14
C ILE A 102 4.46 -11.82 -0.04
N PHE A 103 3.79 -11.33 1.02
CA PHE A 103 3.03 -10.08 0.95
C PHE A 103 3.91 -8.86 0.72
N ILE A 104 5.06 -8.74 1.40
CA ILE A 104 6.02 -7.64 1.18
C ILE A 104 6.42 -7.59 -0.30
N LEU A 105 6.87 -8.73 -0.84
CA LEU A 105 7.27 -8.82 -2.24
C LEU A 105 6.09 -8.56 -3.18
N GLY A 106 4.92 -9.14 -2.90
CA GLY A 106 3.70 -8.97 -3.69
C GLY A 106 3.26 -7.51 -3.77
N PHE A 107 3.20 -6.79 -2.64
CA PHE A 107 2.86 -5.38 -2.61
C PHE A 107 3.92 -4.50 -3.27
N TYR A 108 5.20 -4.87 -3.14
CA TYR A 108 6.28 -4.19 -3.85
C TYR A 108 6.12 -4.30 -5.37
N PHE A 109 5.88 -5.50 -5.90
CA PHE A 109 5.63 -5.69 -7.32
C PHE A 109 4.33 -5.00 -7.78
N LEU A 110 3.26 -5.10 -7.00
CA LEU A 110 1.99 -4.44 -7.30
C LEU A 110 2.15 -2.92 -7.39
N ASN A 111 2.98 -2.32 -6.53
CA ASN A 111 3.27 -0.89 -6.60
C ASN A 111 3.91 -0.48 -7.94
N ILE A 112 4.85 -1.29 -8.44
CA ILE A 112 5.52 -1.03 -9.73
C ILE A 112 4.52 -1.15 -10.88
N LEU A 113 3.69 -2.20 -10.88
CA LEU A 113 2.68 -2.43 -11.90
C LEU A 113 1.62 -1.33 -11.93
N ASP A 114 1.10 -0.92 -10.77
CA ASP A 114 0.08 0.14 -10.68
C ASP A 114 0.62 1.47 -11.21
N ALA A 115 1.88 1.81 -10.91
CA ALA A 115 2.52 3.00 -11.46
C ALA A 115 2.75 2.94 -12.98
N ASN A 116 3.03 1.75 -13.53
CA ASN A 116 3.17 1.56 -14.97
C ASN A 116 1.82 1.69 -15.69
N ILE A 117 0.76 1.09 -15.16
CA ILE A 117 -0.61 1.18 -15.71
C ILE A 117 -1.11 2.63 -15.66
N ASP A 118 -0.95 3.33 -14.54
CA ASP A 118 -1.35 4.74 -14.41
C ASP A 118 -0.66 5.64 -15.43
N ALA A 119 0.60 5.36 -15.76
CA ALA A 119 1.34 6.10 -16.76
C ALA A 119 0.86 5.80 -18.19
N HIS A 120 0.51 4.55 -18.50
CA HIS A 120 -0.08 4.17 -19.78
C HIS A 120 -1.48 4.77 -19.98
N LEU A 121 -2.34 4.74 -18.95
CA LEU A 121 -3.68 5.34 -19.03
C LEU A 121 -3.65 6.86 -19.20
N LYS A 122 -2.58 7.53 -18.73
CA LYS A 122 -2.39 8.96 -18.99
C LYS A 122 -2.09 9.32 -20.44
N GLN A 123 -1.55 8.38 -21.23
CA GLN A 123 -1.36 8.57 -22.68
C GLN A 123 -2.70 8.45 -23.43
N TYR A 124 -3.65 7.69 -22.90
CA TYR A 124 -5.04 7.64 -23.39
C TYR A 124 -5.88 8.74 -22.73
N ASN A 125 -5.65 9.99 -23.14
CA ASN A 125 -6.35 11.13 -22.53
C ASN A 125 -7.79 11.29 -23.04
N VAL A 126 -8.77 10.79 -22.29
CA VAL A 126 -10.19 11.17 -22.45
C VAL A 126 -10.45 12.35 -21.49
N ASN A 127 -10.11 13.57 -21.92
CA ASN A 127 -10.38 14.78 -21.13
C ASN A 127 -11.90 14.99 -21.04
N SER A 128 -12.49 14.72 -19.88
CA SER A 128 -13.82 15.22 -19.52
C SER A 128 -13.64 16.23 -18.40
N ASP A 129 -13.82 17.50 -18.72
CA ASP A 129 -13.67 18.58 -17.73
C ASP A 129 -14.95 18.67 -16.91
N LEU A 130 -14.94 18.07 -15.71
CA LEU A 130 -16.02 18.24 -14.73
C LEU A 130 -15.83 19.56 -14.00
N THR A 131 -16.66 20.54 -14.33
CA THR A 131 -16.65 21.86 -13.69
C THR A 131 -17.83 21.98 -12.72
N VAL A 132 -17.53 22.21 -11.44
CA VAL A 132 -18.52 22.51 -10.41
C VAL A 132 -18.37 23.97 -10.02
N LYS A 133 -19.43 24.77 -10.21
CA LYS A 133 -19.44 26.20 -9.84
C LYS A 133 -20.59 26.48 -8.87
N PRO A 134 -20.34 27.19 -7.76
CA PRO A 134 -21.42 27.67 -6.90
C PRO A 134 -22.26 28.69 -7.68
N TYR A 135 -23.58 28.59 -7.54
CA TYR A 135 -24.55 29.48 -8.17
C TYR A 135 -25.37 30.17 -7.10
N PHE A 136 -25.45 31.50 -7.18
CA PHE A 136 -26.29 32.32 -6.33
C PHE A 136 -27.22 33.12 -7.22
N ASP A 137 -28.51 33.07 -6.93
CA ASP A 137 -29.54 33.77 -7.68
C ASP A 137 -30.57 34.36 -6.74
N VAL A 138 -31.27 35.39 -7.21
CA VAL A 138 -32.36 36.02 -6.47
C VAL A 138 -33.59 35.92 -7.35
N VAL A 139 -34.58 35.15 -6.92
CA VAL A 139 -35.79 34.92 -7.70
C VAL A 139 -36.54 36.26 -7.84
N PRO A 140 -36.88 36.71 -9.07
CA PRO A 140 -37.47 38.02 -9.30
C PRO A 140 -38.82 38.23 -8.58
N VAL A 141 -39.55 37.14 -8.31
CA VAL A 141 -40.80 37.16 -7.56
C VAL A 141 -40.51 36.71 -6.13
N GLY A 142 -40.65 37.65 -5.18
CA GLY A 142 -40.48 37.39 -3.74
C GLY A 142 -39.10 37.71 -3.15
N ALA A 143 -38.12 38.10 -3.98
CA ALA A 143 -36.78 38.53 -3.57
C ALA A 143 -36.05 37.55 -2.62
N GLN A 144 -36.30 36.25 -2.79
CA GLN A 144 -35.69 35.22 -1.96
C GLN A 144 -34.31 34.82 -2.53
N PRO A 145 -33.25 34.80 -1.70
CA PRO A 145 -31.94 34.31 -2.13
C PRO A 145 -31.97 32.79 -2.29
N VAL A 146 -31.48 32.30 -3.42
CA VAL A 146 -31.33 30.88 -3.71
C VAL A 146 -29.86 30.58 -3.95
N ALA A 147 -29.34 29.61 -3.20
CA ALA A 147 -28.02 29.04 -3.41
C ALA A 147 -28.17 27.64 -4.00
N GLY A 148 -27.39 27.35 -5.05
CA GLY A 148 -27.37 26.06 -5.72
C GLY A 148 -25.98 25.69 -6.22
N MET A 149 -25.84 24.45 -6.69
CA MET A 149 -24.62 24.00 -7.37
C MET A 149 -24.92 23.77 -8.85
N ARG A 150 -24.11 24.37 -9.73
CA ARG A 150 -24.14 24.05 -11.16
C ARG A 150 -23.05 23.04 -11.46
N ILE A 151 -23.47 21.89 -11.99
CA ILE A 151 -22.57 20.85 -12.49
C ILE A 151 -22.58 20.93 -14.01
N ALA A 152 -21.42 21.10 -14.63
CA ALA A 152 -21.25 21.07 -16.08
C ALA A 152 -20.24 19.99 -16.45
N LEU A 153 -20.63 19.14 -17.40
CA LEU A 153 -19.78 18.14 -18.04
C LEU A 153 -19.50 18.61 -19.47
N THR A 154 -18.23 18.73 -19.82
CA THR A 154 -17.80 18.99 -21.19
C THR A 154 -16.99 17.79 -21.69
N PHE A 155 -17.37 17.28 -22.86
CA PHE A 155 -16.75 16.17 -23.56
C PHE A 155 -16.19 16.66 -24.90
#